data_AF-A0A7C1S0U4-F1
#
_entry.id   AF-A0A7C1S0U4-F1
#
_cell.length_a   1.000
_cell.length_b   1.000
_cell.length_c   1.000
_cell.angle_alpha   90.00
_cell.angle_beta   90.00
_cell.angle_gamma   90.00
#
_symmetry.space_group_name_H-M   'P 1'
#
loop_
_entity.id
_entity.type
_entity.pdbx_description
1 polymer ?
#
loop_
_entity_poly.entity_id
_entity_poly.type
_entity_poly.pdbx_seq_one_letter_code
_entity_poly.pdbx_strand_id
1 'polypeptide(L)'
;QRCFEFDRQLFKERFKKYQAPIYSLNSGRSVYPDLKRIILTQLVGNKSGNLVRGNIEVIDDCTYCNAKSFYSHRRDKKDPIDAMIVLIGMKKS
;
A
#
# COMPACT_ATOMS: atom_id res chain seq x y z
N GLN A 1 -0.92 1.04 11.48
CA GLN A 1 -0.68 1.70 10.16
C GLN A 1 -0.26 3.17 10.33
N ARG A 2 1.00 3.44 10.69
CA ARG A 2 1.58 4.79 10.75
C ARG A 2 3.00 4.86 10.18
N CYS A 3 3.28 4.01 9.20
CA CYS A 3 4.65 3.77 8.71
C CYS A 3 4.89 4.34 7.31
N PHE A 4 3.84 4.86 6.69
CA PHE A 4 3.90 5.54 5.39
C PHE A 4 3.22 6.91 5.53
N GLU A 5 4.00 7.90 5.93
CA GLU A 5 3.52 9.28 6.01
C GLU A 5 3.49 9.91 4.61
N PHE A 6 2.43 10.66 4.34
CA PHE A 6 2.24 11.37 3.10
C PHE A 6 1.70 12.78 3.37
N ASP A 7 2.09 13.74 2.53
CA ASP A 7 1.59 15.11 2.61
C ASP A 7 0.08 15.17 2.42
N ARG A 8 -0.65 15.85 3.31
CA ARG A 8 -2.11 15.83 3.29
C ARG A 8 -2.69 16.53 2.06
N GLN A 9 -2.11 17.64 1.63
CA GLN A 9 -2.64 18.41 0.51
C GLN A 9 -2.46 17.61 -0.78
N LEU A 10 -1.24 17.11 -1.01
CA LEU A 10 -0.93 16.27 -2.15
C LEU A 10 -1.73 14.98 -2.14
N PHE A 11 -1.99 14.40 -0.96
CA PHE A 11 -2.87 13.24 -0.85
C PHE A 11 -4.29 13.58 -1.30
N LYS A 12 -4.88 14.68 -0.79
CA LYS A 12 -6.23 15.10 -1.20
C LYS A 12 -6.31 15.34 -2.71
N GLU A 13 -5.29 15.94 -3.32
CA GLU A 13 -5.25 16.20 -4.76
C GLU A 13 -5.17 14.90 -5.57
N ARG A 14 -4.21 14.02 -5.23
CA ARG A 14 -3.93 12.79 -6.00
C ARG A 14 -4.89 11.63 -5.71
N PHE A 15 -5.44 11.60 -4.50
CA PHE A 15 -6.30 10.52 -3.99
C PHE A 15 -7.72 11.02 -3.70
N LYS A 16 -8.18 12.11 -4.34
CA LYS A 16 -9.53 12.71 -4.10
C LYS A 16 -10.72 11.75 -4.16
N LYS A 17 -10.60 10.65 -4.92
CA LYS A 17 -11.66 9.63 -5.06
C LYS A 17 -11.79 8.69 -3.85
N TYR A 18 -10.87 8.79 -2.90
CA TYR A 18 -10.72 7.90 -1.76
C TYR A 18 -11.19 8.61 -0.48
N GLN A 19 -12.19 8.04 0.20
CA GLN A 19 -12.71 8.52 1.49
C GLN A 19 -12.24 7.65 2.66
N ALA A 20 -12.19 8.21 3.87
CA ALA A 20 -11.91 7.45 5.10
C ALA A 20 -12.86 6.24 5.21
N PRO A 21 -12.41 5.07 5.73
CA PRO A 21 -11.23 4.85 6.59
C PRO A 21 -9.97 4.33 5.85
N ILE A 22 -9.79 4.60 4.55
CA ILE A 22 -8.60 4.16 3.79
C ILE A 22 -7.35 5.04 3.99
N TYR A 23 -7.45 6.02 4.87
CA TYR A 23 -6.33 6.77 5.42
C TYR A 23 -6.69 7.27 6.82
N SER A 24 -5.68 7.52 7.65
CA SER A 24 -5.82 8.21 8.93
C SER A 24 -5.16 9.59 8.88
N LEU A 25 -5.68 10.54 9.65
CA LEU A 25 -5.12 11.89 9.75
C LEU A 25 -4.11 11.96 10.90
N ASN A 26 -3.00 12.66 10.72
CA ASN A 26 -2.08 13.01 11.79
C ASN A 26 -1.87 14.52 11.84
N SER A 27 -2.00 15.09 13.04
CA SER A 27 -1.62 16.47 13.40
C SER A 27 -2.02 17.58 12.41
N GLY A 28 -3.03 17.34 11.56
CA GLY A 28 -3.54 18.26 10.55
C GLY A 28 -2.71 18.37 9.26
N ARG A 29 -1.41 18.09 9.27
CA ARG A 29 -0.50 18.28 8.11
C ARG A 29 -0.22 17.03 7.30
N SER A 30 -0.32 15.84 7.90
CA SER A 30 -0.01 14.60 7.21
C SER A 30 -1.13 13.58 7.30
N VAL A 31 -1.06 12.60 6.41
CA VAL A 31 -1.97 11.47 6.37
C VAL A 31 -1.17 10.17 6.28
N TYR A 32 -1.73 9.12 6.85
CA TYR A 32 -1.22 7.76 6.71
C TYR A 32 -2.20 6.96 5.86
N PRO A 33 -1.98 6.87 4.53
CA PRO A 33 -2.84 6.07 3.68
C PRO A 33 -2.60 4.58 3.88
N ASP A 34 -3.67 3.82 3.80
CA ASP A 34 -3.64 2.37 3.71
C ASP A 34 -3.56 1.98 2.23
N LEU A 35 -2.33 1.82 1.74
CA LEU A 35 -2.08 1.44 0.34
C LEU A 35 -2.71 0.09 -0.01
N LYS A 36 -2.78 -0.86 0.95
CA LYS A 36 -3.39 -2.18 0.72
C LYS A 36 -4.89 -2.04 0.51
N ARG A 37 -5.58 -1.24 1.35
CA ARG A 37 -7.01 -0.94 1.16
C ARG A 37 -7.27 -0.18 -0.14
N ILE A 38 -6.42 0.78 -0.49
CA ILE A 38 -6.54 1.51 -1.76
C ILE A 38 -6.48 0.55 -2.96
N ILE A 39 -5.50 -0.36 -2.99
CA ILE A 39 -5.37 -1.39 -4.03
C ILE A 39 -6.59 -2.32 -4.01
N LEU A 40 -7.01 -2.79 -2.83
CA LEU A 40 -8.19 -3.64 -2.69
C LEU A 40 -9.44 -2.96 -3.27
N THR A 41 -9.68 -1.68 -2.97
CA THR A 41 -10.77 -0.89 -3.54
C THR A 41 -10.66 -0.76 -5.06
N GLN A 42 -9.45 -0.65 -5.62
CA GLN A 42 -9.26 -0.62 -7.07
C GLN A 42 -9.62 -1.95 -7.72
N LEU A 43 -9.25 -3.08 -7.10
CA LEU A 43 -9.44 -4.43 -7.62
C LEU A 43 -10.89 -4.92 -7.56
N VAL A 44 -11.65 -4.51 -6.54
CA VAL A 44 -13.06 -4.93 -6.34
C VAL A 44 -14.08 -3.92 -6.86
N GLY A 45 -13.64 -2.70 -7.21
CA GLY A 45 -14.53 -1.60 -7.53
C GLY A 45 -15.03 -1.62 -8.99
N ASN A 46 -16.34 -1.47 -9.17
CA ASN A 46 -17.10 -1.56 -10.44
C ASN A 46 -16.57 -0.78 -11.66
N LYS A 47 -15.62 0.15 -11.48
CA LYS A 47 -15.04 0.97 -12.57
C LYS A 47 -13.64 0.54 -12.99
N SER A 48 -12.89 -0.15 -12.13
CA SER A 48 -11.46 -0.47 -12.36
C SER A 48 -11.10 -1.94 -12.09
N GLY A 49 -11.97 -2.69 -11.44
CA GLY A 49 -11.75 -4.12 -11.20
C GLY A 49 -13.05 -4.85 -10.95
N ASN A 50 -13.14 -6.07 -11.50
CA ASN A 50 -14.29 -6.96 -11.35
C ASN A 50 -13.93 -8.20 -10.53
N LEU A 51 -12.90 -8.10 -9.67
CA LEU A 51 -12.47 -9.24 -8.87
C LEU A 51 -13.42 -9.41 -7.68
N VAL A 52 -13.89 -10.65 -7.50
CA VAL A 52 -14.69 -11.04 -6.34
C VAL A 52 -13.80 -10.95 -5.10
N ARG A 53 -14.25 -10.21 -4.09
CA ARG A 53 -13.48 -10.00 -2.84
C ARG A 53 -13.00 -11.31 -2.19
N GLY A 54 -13.80 -12.38 -2.27
CA GLY A 54 -13.45 -13.70 -1.73
C GLY A 54 -12.25 -14.36 -2.40
N ASN A 55 -11.84 -13.90 -3.59
CA ASN A 55 -10.68 -14.40 -4.32
C ASN A 55 -9.41 -13.59 -4.05
N ILE A 56 -9.46 -12.63 -3.13
CA ILE A 56 -8.33 -11.75 -2.81
C ILE A 56 -7.90 -11.99 -1.37
N GLU A 57 -6.69 -12.48 -1.19
CA GLU A 57 -6.03 -12.54 0.11
C GLU A 57 -5.15 -11.31 0.30
N VAL A 58 -5.21 -10.70 1.49
CA VAL A 58 -4.38 -9.54 1.85
C VAL A 58 -3.46 -9.97 2.98
N ILE A 59 -2.17 -10.10 2.67
CA ILE A 59 -1.13 -10.40 3.66
C ILE A 59 -0.95 -9.18 4.56
N ASP A 60 -0.94 -9.35 5.88
CA ASP A 60 -0.80 -8.23 6.85
C ASP A 60 0.65 -7.81 7.14
N ASP A 61 1.56 -8.04 6.19
CA ASP A 61 2.96 -7.66 6.36
C ASP A 61 3.22 -6.17 6.09
N CYS A 62 4.06 -5.55 6.92
CA CYS A 62 4.52 -4.19 6.72
C CYS A 62 6.04 -4.18 6.53
N THR A 63 6.48 -3.81 5.34
CA THR A 63 7.92 -3.76 4.99
C THR A 63 8.70 -2.83 5.90
N TYR A 64 8.09 -1.73 6.36
CA TYR A 64 8.70 -0.82 7.33
C TYR A 64 8.83 -1.44 8.72
N CYS A 65 7.80 -2.13 9.22
CA CYS A 65 7.80 -2.70 10.58
C CYS A 65 8.67 -3.95 10.71
N ASN A 66 8.66 -4.83 9.70
CA ASN A 66 9.37 -6.10 9.78
C ASN A 66 10.73 -6.01 9.07
N ALA A 67 11.70 -5.42 9.78
CA ALA A 67 13.07 -5.27 9.31
C ALA A 67 13.85 -6.60 9.20
N LYS A 68 13.36 -7.67 9.84
CA LYS A 68 14.00 -9.00 9.78
C LYS A 68 13.71 -9.72 8.46
N SER A 69 12.56 -9.45 7.85
CA SER A 69 12.11 -10.16 6.65
C SER A 69 12.12 -9.30 5.38
N PHE A 70 12.12 -7.97 5.49
CA PHE A 70 11.91 -7.10 4.33
C PHE A 70 12.84 -5.88 4.30
N TYR A 71 13.31 -5.54 3.09
CA TYR A 71 13.88 -4.23 2.78
C TYR A 71 12.79 -3.16 2.75
N SER A 72 13.11 -1.94 3.18
CA SER A 72 12.18 -0.81 3.17
C SER A 72 12.90 0.49 2.83
N HIS A 73 12.63 1.04 1.64
CA HIS A 73 13.19 2.32 1.21
C HIS A 73 12.97 3.45 2.23
N ARG A 74 11.77 3.52 2.85
CA ARG A 74 11.43 4.55 3.85
C ARG A 74 12.26 4.44 5.12
N ARG A 75 12.56 3.22 5.57
CA ARG A 75 13.33 2.96 6.79
C ARG A 75 14.83 3.03 6.54
N ASP A 76 15.29 2.33 5.50
CA ASP A 76 16.70 1.98 5.30
C ASP A 76 17.49 3.09 4.60
N LYS A 77 16.84 3.92 3.75
CA LYS A 77 17.44 5.07 3.04
C LYS A 77 18.81 4.77 2.39
N LYS A 78 19.02 3.54 1.93
CA LYS A 78 20.27 3.10 1.29
C LYS A 78 20.39 3.61 -0.14
N ASP A 79 21.63 3.78 -0.57
CA ASP A 79 22.02 4.03 -1.96
C ASP A 79 23.24 3.13 -2.31
N PRO A 80 23.12 2.15 -3.21
CA PRO A 80 21.94 1.83 -4.02
C PRO A 80 20.78 1.26 -3.20
N ILE A 81 19.56 1.33 -3.76
CA ILE A 81 18.34 0.82 -3.12
C ILE A 81 18.31 -0.72 -3.21
N ASP A 82 18.17 -1.38 -2.05
CA ASP A 82 17.82 -2.79 -1.97
C ASP A 82 16.32 -2.99 -2.27
N ALA A 83 15.98 -4.00 -3.08
CA ALA A 83 14.61 -4.31 -3.46
C ALA A 83 14.31 -5.81 -3.34
N MET A 84 13.04 -6.12 -3.08
CA MET A 84 12.54 -7.49 -3.13
C MET A 84 11.85 -7.75 -4.46
N ILE A 85 11.95 -8.99 -4.94
CA ILE A 85 11.32 -9.42 -6.20
C ILE A 85 10.15 -10.33 -5.86
N VAL A 86 9.00 -10.09 -6.51
CA VAL A 86 7.84 -10.98 -6.49
C VAL A 86 7.75 -11.66 -7.84
N LEU A 87 7.77 -13.00 -7.86
CA LEU A 87 7.70 -13.81 -9.06
C LEU A 87 6.39 -14.60 -9.06
N ILE A 88 5.72 -14.63 -10.21
CA ILE A 88 4.54 -15.45 -10.46
C ILE A 88 4.72 -16.20 -11.78
N GLY A 89 4.33 -17.47 -11.81
CA GLY A 89 4.45 -18.29 -13.01
C GLY A 89 3.64 -19.56 -12.90
N MET A 90 3.35 -20.17 -14.05
CA MET A 90 2.74 -21.49 -14.12
C MET A 90 3.84 -22.51 -14.41
N LYS A 91 3.89 -23.59 -13.63
CA LYS A 91 4.78 -24.71 -13.94
C LYS A 91 4.30 -25.34 -15.26
N LYS A 92 5.22 -25.53 -16.20
CA LYS A 92 4.92 -26.27 -17.44
C LYS A 92 4.57 -27.71 -17.06
N SER A 93 3.38 -28.14 -17.46
CA SER A 93 2.91 -29.53 -17.39
C SER A 93 3.64 -30.41 -18.38
#